data_AF-A0A945UT07-F1
#
_entry.id   AF-A0A945UT07-F1
#
_cell.length_a   1.000
_cell.length_b   1.000
_cell.length_c   1.000
_cell.angle_alpha   90.00
_cell.angle_beta   90.00
_cell.angle_gamma   90.00
#
_symmetry.space_group_name_H-M   'P 1'
#
loop_
_entity.id
_entity.type
_entity.pdbx_description
1 polymer ?
#
loop_
_entity_poly.entity_id
_entity_poly.type
_entity_poly.pdbx_seq_one_letter_code
_entity_poly.pdbx_strand_id
1 'polypeptide(L)'
;MKRTILLSFALALAAHAGPAQYRHETASRVTEVTVYTDRALVERQAQLDLRAGETILVLKDLPANLWDNSLQVSGSGPAGTTVVDVQSRNVYLEA
;
A
#
# COMPACT_ATOMS: atom_id res chain seq x y z
N MET A 1 0.75 -50.22 -13.16
CA MET A 1 0.65 -49.64 -11.79
C MET A 1 1.69 -48.54 -11.49
N LYS A 2 2.67 -48.25 -12.36
CA LYS A 2 3.67 -47.17 -12.17
C LYS A 2 3.35 -45.85 -12.91
N ARG A 3 2.44 -45.87 -13.89
CA ARG A 3 2.09 -44.70 -14.73
C ARG A 3 0.99 -43.82 -14.13
N THR A 4 0.17 -44.38 -13.24
CA THR A 4 -0.91 -43.65 -12.54
C THR A 4 -0.42 -42.86 -11.32
N ILE A 5 0.77 -43.19 -10.79
CA ILE A 5 1.39 -42.47 -9.66
C ILE A 5 2.10 -41.18 -10.14
N LEU A 6 2.52 -41.13 -11.41
CA LEU A 6 3.18 -39.95 -11.99
C LEU A 6 2.21 -38.82 -12.38
N LEU A 7 0.91 -39.10 -12.55
CA LEU A 7 -0.09 -38.07 -12.87
C LEU A 7 -0.66 -37.35 -11.65
N SER A 8 -0.57 -37.93 -10.45
CA SER A 8 -1.05 -37.30 -9.22
C SER A 8 -0.01 -36.34 -8.58
N PHE A 9 1.28 -36.47 -8.92
CA PHE A 9 2.31 -35.55 -8.42
C PHE A 9 2.36 -34.21 -9.19
N ALA A 10 1.98 -34.22 -10.48
CA ALA A 10 1.99 -33.00 -11.30
C ALA A 10 0.85 -32.02 -10.98
N LEU A 11 -0.25 -32.48 -10.35
CA LEU A 11 -1.40 -31.63 -10.03
C LEU A 11 -1.24 -30.87 -8.69
N ALA A 12 -0.31 -31.28 -7.83
CA ALA A 12 -0.10 -30.64 -6.53
C ALA A 12 0.77 -29.37 -6.59
N LEU A 13 1.45 -29.09 -7.71
CA LEU A 13 2.39 -27.97 -7.82
C LEU A 13 1.77 -26.67 -8.38
N ALA A 14 0.55 -26.71 -8.91
CA ALA A 14 -0.04 -25.55 -9.61
C ALA A 14 -0.80 -24.56 -8.71
N ALA A 15 -0.98 -24.85 -7.41
CA ALA A 15 -1.90 -24.10 -6.55
C ALA A 15 -1.27 -23.02 -5.65
N HIS A 16 0.05 -22.81 -5.69
CA HIS A 16 0.71 -21.78 -4.88
C HIS A 16 0.84 -20.45 -5.65
N ALA A 17 -0.28 -19.93 -6.15
CA ALA A 17 -0.36 -18.51 -6.45
C ALA A 17 -0.45 -17.77 -5.11
N GLY A 18 0.68 -17.22 -4.64
CA GLY A 18 0.69 -16.36 -3.45
C GLY A 18 -0.30 -15.20 -3.61
N PRO A 19 -0.73 -14.56 -2.50
CA PRO A 19 -1.68 -13.46 -2.58
C PRO A 19 -1.12 -12.39 -3.51
N ALA A 20 -1.80 -12.16 -4.64
CA ALA A 20 -1.49 -11.04 -5.51
C ALA A 20 -1.84 -9.76 -4.74
N GLN A 21 -0.84 -9.16 -4.10
CA GLN A 21 -1.01 -7.91 -3.39
C GLN A 21 -1.36 -6.83 -4.42
N TYR A 22 -2.62 -6.40 -4.41
CA TYR A 22 -3.10 -5.39 -5.34
C TYR A 22 -2.52 -4.04 -4.93
N ARG A 23 -1.64 -3.49 -5.77
CA ARG A 23 -1.09 -2.14 -5.59
C ARG A 23 -1.93 -1.14 -6.37
N HIS A 24 -2.47 -0.17 -5.65
CA HIS A 24 -3.24 0.92 -6.24
C HIS A 24 -2.45 2.22 -6.09
N GLU A 25 -2.09 2.85 -7.22
CA GLU A 25 -1.52 4.18 -7.19
C GLU A 25 -2.60 5.21 -6.84
N THR A 26 -2.34 5.99 -5.81
CA THR A 26 -3.34 6.84 -5.18
C THR A 26 -2.87 8.28 -5.19
N ALA A 27 -3.63 9.12 -5.89
CA ALA A 27 -3.48 10.56 -5.78
C ALA A 27 -4.11 11.06 -4.48
N SER A 28 -3.38 11.86 -3.72
CA SER A 28 -3.89 12.59 -2.55
C SER A 28 -3.66 14.08 -2.74
N ARG A 29 -4.56 14.89 -2.19
CA ARG A 29 -4.45 16.35 -2.19
C ARG A 29 -4.08 16.87 -0.82
N VAL A 30 -3.32 17.96 -0.77
CA VAL A 30 -3.09 18.71 0.48
C VAL A 30 -4.39 19.39 0.88
N THR A 31 -4.84 19.19 2.11
CA THR A 31 -6.06 19.79 2.66
C THR A 31 -5.75 20.89 3.67
N GLU A 32 -4.66 20.73 4.42
CA GLU A 32 -4.23 21.70 5.43
C GLU A 32 -2.72 21.71 5.55
N VAL A 33 -2.17 22.89 5.85
CA VAL A 33 -0.76 23.07 6.17
C VAL A 33 -0.66 23.97 7.39
N THR A 34 -0.14 23.43 8.49
CA THR A 34 0.20 24.21 9.68
C THR A 34 1.70 24.47 9.69
N VAL A 35 2.09 25.75 9.61
CA VAL A 35 3.50 26.15 9.56
C VAL A 35 4.01 26.51 10.95
N TYR A 36 5.09 25.87 11.36
CA TYR A 36 5.88 26.19 12.54
C TYR A 36 7.19 26.89 12.11
N THR A 37 7.95 27.40 13.08
CA THR A 37 9.19 28.14 12.80
C THR A 37 10.24 27.30 12.07
N ASP A 38 10.31 26.00 12.34
CA ASP A 38 11.34 25.10 11.81
C ASP A 38 10.80 24.00 10.88
N ARG A 39 9.47 23.88 10.71
CA ARG A 39 8.83 22.81 9.94
C ARG A 39 7.40 23.17 9.55
N ALA A 40 6.80 22.37 8.67
CA ALA A 40 5.36 22.42 8.41
C ALA A 40 4.74 21.03 8.61
N LEU A 41 3.60 20.98 9.28
CA LEU A 41 2.73 19.81 9.29
C LEU A 41 1.83 19.90 8.05
N VAL A 42 1.85 18.86 7.22
CA VAL A 42 1.07 18.79 5.98
C VAL A 42 0.06 17.67 6.09
N GLU A 43 -1.22 18.01 6.02
CA GLU A 43 -2.29 17.03 5.98
C GLU A 43 -2.73 16.79 4.53
N ARG A 44 -2.81 15.51 4.14
CA ARG A 44 -3.26 15.09 2.82
C ARG A 44 -4.42 14.12 2.94
N GLN A 45 -5.35 14.20 1.99
CA GLN A 45 -6.50 13.30 1.93
C GLN A 45 -6.65 12.70 0.53
N ALA A 46 -7.09 11.44 0.49
CA ALA A 46 -7.49 10.72 -0.71
C ALA A 46 -8.82 10.01 -0.43
N GLN A 47 -9.68 9.94 -1.43
CA GLN A 47 -10.94 9.21 -1.38
C GLN A 47 -10.92 8.16 -2.48
N LEU A 48 -11.25 6.92 -2.12
CA LEU A 48 -11.06 5.76 -2.99
C LEU A 48 -12.26 4.82 -2.90
N ASP A 49 -12.60 4.23 -4.04
CA ASP A 49 -13.52 3.09 -4.12
C ASP A 49 -12.70 1.81 -4.27
N LEU A 50 -12.51 1.11 -3.15
CA LEU A 50 -11.72 -0.12 -3.09
C LEU A 50 -12.63 -1.35 -3.05
N ARG A 51 -12.16 -2.45 -3.64
CA ARG A 51 -12.79 -3.76 -3.45
C ARG A 51 -12.45 -4.30 -2.06
N ALA A 52 -13.30 -5.18 -1.54
CA ALA A 52 -13.00 -5.88 -0.30
C ALA A 52 -11.70 -6.70 -0.43
N GLY A 53 -10.88 -6.68 0.62
CA GLY A 53 -9.59 -7.36 0.67
C GLY A 53 -8.43 -6.42 0.99
N GLU A 54 -7.26 -7.00 1.25
CA GLU A 54 -6.03 -6.25 1.48
C GLU A 54 -5.59 -5.56 0.18
N THR A 55 -5.37 -4.25 0.26
CA THR A 55 -4.90 -3.44 -0.87
C THR A 55 -3.75 -2.57 -0.40
N ILE A 56 -2.63 -2.59 -1.13
CA ILE A 56 -1.53 -1.66 -0.91
C ILE A 56 -1.86 -0.36 -1.64
N LEU A 57 -1.94 0.74 -0.89
CA LEU A 57 -2.06 2.07 -1.45
C LEU A 57 -0.68 2.70 -1.61
N VAL A 58 -0.38 3.22 -2.80
CA VAL A 58 0.89 3.89 -3.09
C VAL A 58 0.63 5.38 -3.28
N LEU A 59 1.03 6.17 -2.30
CA LEU A 59 1.03 7.63 -2.40
C LEU A 59 2.38 8.10 -2.92
N LYS A 60 2.39 8.66 -4.13
CA LYS A 60 3.58 9.24 -4.74
C LYS A 60 3.71 10.72 -4.41
N ASP A 61 4.88 11.28 -4.75
CA ASP A 61 5.16 12.71 -4.68
C ASP A 61 4.89 13.28 -3.28
N LEU A 62 5.30 12.52 -2.26
CA LEU A 62 5.40 13.03 -0.90
C LEU A 62 6.58 14.01 -0.81
N PRO A 63 6.52 15.01 0.11
CA PRO A 63 7.62 15.95 0.31
C PRO A 63 8.96 15.21 0.50
N ALA A 64 9.99 15.60 -0.26
CA ALA A 64 11.30 14.92 -0.23
C ALA A 64 12.01 15.04 1.12
N ASN A 65 11.64 16.03 1.92
CA ASN A 65 12.12 16.27 3.28
C ASN A 65 11.18 15.72 4.37
N LEU A 66 10.28 14.79 4.02
CA LEU A 66 9.43 14.09 4.97
C LEU A 66 10.28 13.37 6.01
N TRP A 67 9.89 13.46 7.28
CA TRP A 67 10.52 12.68 8.34
C TRP A 67 9.74 11.40 8.56
N ASP A 68 10.36 10.25 8.32
CA ASP A 68 9.68 8.95 8.37
C ASP A 68 8.98 8.68 9.70
N ASN A 69 9.58 9.10 10.81
CA ASN A 69 9.01 8.95 12.16
C ASN A 69 7.88 9.94 12.48
N SER A 70 7.62 10.92 11.61
CA SER A 70 6.49 11.86 11.74
C SER A 70 5.26 11.40 10.96
N LEU A 71 5.39 10.40 10.08
CA LEU A 71 4.32 9.94 9.23
C LEU A 71 3.22 9.27 10.07
N GLN A 72 2.01 9.80 9.95
CA GLN A 72 0.81 9.23 10.56
C GLN A 72 -0.24 9.06 9.47
N VAL A 73 -0.90 7.90 9.46
CA VAL A 73 -1.93 7.57 8.48
C VAL A 73 -3.14 7.02 9.23
N SER A 74 -4.30 7.54 8.90
CA SER A 74 -5.59 7.01 9.33
C SER A 74 -6.49 6.84 8.12
N GLY A 75 -7.46 5.95 8.23
CA GLY A 75 -8.44 5.69 7.19
C GLY A 75 -9.79 5.40 7.82
N SER A 76 -10.85 5.88 7.18
CA SER A 76 -12.23 5.59 7.56
C SER A 76 -12.97 4.97 6.37
N GLY A 77 -13.93 4.10 6.67
CA GLY A 77 -14.66 3.36 5.66
C GLY A 77 -15.72 2.43 6.27
N PRO A 78 -16.27 1.49 5.47
CA PRO A 78 -17.20 0.48 5.95
C PRO A 78 -16.64 -0.35 7.11
N ALA A 79 -17.51 -1.08 7.82
CA ALA A 79 -17.13 -1.94 8.93
C ALA A 79 -16.00 -2.91 8.54
N GLY A 80 -14.95 -2.97 9.37
CA GLY A 80 -13.74 -3.76 9.10
C GLY A 80 -12.62 -3.03 8.37
N THR A 81 -12.81 -1.75 8.02
CA THR A 81 -11.72 -0.91 7.48
C THR A 81 -10.63 -0.72 8.53
N THR A 82 -9.40 -1.09 8.20
CA THR A 82 -8.24 -0.90 9.07
C THR A 82 -6.98 -0.65 8.25
N VAL A 83 -6.05 0.12 8.80
CA VAL A 83 -4.71 0.29 8.25
C VAL A 83 -3.82 -0.75 8.90
N VAL A 84 -3.35 -1.72 8.10
CA VAL A 84 -2.55 -2.85 8.59
C VAL A 84 -1.09 -2.45 8.79
N ASP A 85 -0.53 -1.71 7.84
CA ASP A 85 0.88 -1.33 7.83
C ASP A 85 1.07 0.01 7.11
N VAL A 86 2.14 0.72 7.47
CA VAL A 86 2.54 2.00 6.86
C VAL A 86 4.04 1.97 6.63
N GLN A 87 4.44 2.14 5.37
CA GLN A 87 5.85 2.19 4.97
C GLN A 87 6.13 3.46 4.16
N SER A 88 7.24 4.11 4.47
CA SER A 88 7.82 5.20 3.68
C SER A 88 9.08 4.70 2.98
N ARG A 89 9.33 5.17 1.76
CA ARG A 89 10.54 4.86 0.99
C ARG A 89 10.93 6.07 0.15
N ASN A 90 12.20 6.44 0.21
CA ASN A 90 12.77 7.40 -0.74
C ASN A 90 13.01 6.70 -2.08
N VAL A 91 12.43 7.24 -3.14
CA VAL A 91 12.61 6.77 -4.51
C VAL A 91 13.38 7.84 -5.27
N TYR A 92 14.55 7.48 -5.79
CA TYR A 92 15.37 8.34 -6.62
C TYR A 92 15.05 8.08 -8.08
N LEU A 93 14.70 9.12 -8.84
CA LEU A 93 14.48 9.01 -10.28
C LEU A 93 15.83 8.84 -10.97
N GLU A 94 15.95 7.86 -11.86
CA GLU A 94 17.12 7.73 -12.74
C GLU A 94 17.15 8.93 -13.71
N ALA A 95 18.35 9.48 -13.92
CA ALA A 95 18.59 10.68 -14.72
C ALA A 95 18.57 10.39 -16.23
#